data_AF-A0A0X8IBG5-F1
#
_entry.id   AF-A0A0X8IBG5-F1
#
_cell.length_a   1.000
_cell.length_b   1.000
_cell.length_c   1.000
_cell.angle_alpha   90.00
_cell.angle_beta   90.00
_cell.angle_gamma   90.00
#
_symmetry.space_group_name_H-M   'P 1'
#
loop_
_entity.id
_entity.type
_entity.pdbx_description
1 polymer ?
#
loop_
_entity_poly.entity_id
_entity_poly.type
_entity_poly.pdbx_seq_one_letter_code
_entity_poly.pdbx_strand_id
1 'polypeptide(L)'
;MSPTEAGRLCKGSGSPEAQLAERVLQSLSQGPRAFILDKRLEDGQALIRLLSSAGVSRLLQISDLGSLLVVYIDKSKLERACLYEECASKIDPVERRQCSKECASQKLDEVTAAVAKGLCDAVS
;
A
#
# COMPACT_ATOMS: atom_id res chain seq x y z
N MET A 1 -8.09 8.52 -13.85
CA MET A 1 -9.34 7.78 -13.52
C MET A 1 -10.11 8.61 -12.50
N SER A 2 -11.42 8.76 -12.69
CA SER A 2 -12.30 9.64 -11.89
C SER A 2 -12.66 9.01 -10.54
N PRO A 3 -12.91 9.81 -9.47
CA PRO A 3 -13.20 9.31 -8.12
C PRO A 3 -14.46 8.44 -7.99
N THR A 4 -15.34 8.48 -8.99
CA THR A 4 -16.67 7.86 -8.97
C THR A 4 -16.70 6.42 -9.49
N GLU A 5 -15.57 5.86 -9.95
CA GLU A 5 -15.45 4.45 -10.36
C GLU A 5 -14.83 3.55 -9.28
N ALA A 6 -14.53 4.09 -8.09
CA ALA A 6 -13.97 3.34 -6.96
C ALA A 6 -14.95 2.32 -6.31
N GLY A 7 -16.17 2.21 -6.84
CA GLY A 7 -17.29 1.54 -6.18
C GLY A 7 -17.24 0.01 -6.11
N ARG A 8 -16.32 -0.69 -6.79
CA ARG A 8 -16.07 -2.14 -6.62
C ARG A 8 -14.67 -2.49 -7.12
N LEU A 9 -13.63 -2.26 -6.30
CA LEU A 9 -12.29 -2.74 -6.63
C LEU A 9 -12.22 -4.28 -6.51
N CYS A 10 -12.96 -4.87 -5.57
CA CYS A 10 -13.08 -6.31 -5.42
C CYS A 10 -14.49 -6.77 -5.82
N LYS A 11 -14.60 -7.81 -6.64
CA LYS A 11 -15.90 -8.34 -7.10
C LYS A 11 -16.55 -9.15 -5.98
N GLY A 12 -17.36 -8.47 -5.17
CA GLY A 12 -18.29 -9.11 -4.24
C GLY A 12 -17.64 -9.50 -2.91
N SER A 13 -18.13 -8.92 -1.83
CA SER A 13 -18.85 -9.64 -0.77
C SER A 13 -19.23 -8.61 0.31
N GLY A 14 -20.42 -8.76 0.90
CA GLY A 14 -20.88 -7.84 1.96
C GLY A 14 -20.19 -8.06 3.31
N SER A 15 -19.08 -8.80 3.34
CA SER A 15 -18.40 -9.15 4.58
C SER A 15 -17.69 -7.94 5.20
N PRO A 16 -17.52 -7.90 6.53
CA PRO A 16 -16.73 -6.85 7.18
C PRO A 16 -15.29 -6.75 6.65
N GLU A 17 -14.71 -7.88 6.25
CA GLU A 17 -13.35 -7.96 5.72
C GLU A 17 -13.25 -7.36 4.31
N ALA A 18 -14.22 -7.63 3.44
CA ALA A 18 -14.28 -7.02 2.11
C ALA A 18 -14.49 -5.50 2.19
N GLN A 19 -15.35 -5.03 3.09
CA GLN A 19 -15.53 -3.59 3.34
C GLN A 19 -14.25 -2.93 3.87
N LEU A 20 -13.49 -3.60 4.74
CA LEU A 20 -12.20 -3.12 5.20
C LEU A 20 -11.17 -3.09 4.07
N ALA A 21 -11.11 -4.13 3.24
CA ALA A 21 -10.24 -4.17 2.07
C ALA A 21 -10.53 -3.03 1.09
N GLU A 22 -11.80 -2.79 0.76
CA GLU A 22 -12.21 -1.69 -0.12
C GLU A 22 -11.78 -0.33 0.42
N ARG A 23 -11.96 -0.07 1.73
CA ARG A 23 -11.52 1.21 2.34
C ARG A 23 -10.01 1.39 2.32
N VAL A 24 -9.24 0.31 2.54
CA VAL A 24 -7.78 0.33 2.39
C VAL A 24 -7.43 0.70 0.95
N LEU A 25 -8.01 0.03 -0.04
CA LEU A 25 -7.71 0.27 -1.45
C LEU A 25 -8.10 1.66 -1.92
N GLN A 26 -9.25 2.15 -1.47
CA GLN A 26 -9.68 3.51 -1.78
C GLN A 26 -8.67 4.54 -1.23
N SER A 27 -8.17 4.32 -0.01
CA SER A 27 -7.21 5.23 0.62
C SER A 27 -5.81 5.15 0.02
N LEU A 28 -5.39 3.96 -0.46
CA LEU A 28 -4.10 3.77 -1.12
C LEU A 28 -4.09 4.21 -2.59
N SER A 29 -5.24 4.26 -3.26
CA SER A 29 -5.37 4.72 -4.66
C SER A 29 -5.48 6.24 -4.79
N GLN A 30 -5.80 6.95 -3.72
CA GLN A 30 -5.88 8.41 -3.68
C GLN A 30 -4.66 9.01 -2.96
N GLY A 31 -4.20 10.20 -3.33
CA GLY A 31 -3.18 10.91 -2.53
C GLY A 31 -3.76 11.27 -1.16
N PRO A 32 -3.10 10.96 -0.03
CA PRO A 32 -1.67 10.69 0.21
C PRO A 32 -1.21 9.20 0.21
N ARG A 33 -1.99 8.27 -0.36
CA ARG A 33 -1.70 6.82 -0.42
C ARG A 33 -1.46 6.19 0.95
N ALA A 34 -2.29 6.56 1.91
CA ALA A 34 -2.24 6.08 3.28
C ALA A 34 -3.65 5.79 3.79
N PHE A 35 -3.81 4.67 4.49
CA PHE A 35 -5.00 4.29 5.24
C PHE A 35 -4.76 4.52 6.72
N ILE A 36 -5.75 5.10 7.41
CA ILE A 36 -5.69 5.37 8.85
C ILE A 36 -6.88 4.67 9.50
N LEU A 37 -6.60 3.86 10.52
CA LEU A 37 -7.59 3.18 11.34
C LEU A 37 -7.53 3.71 12.77
N ASP A 38 -8.67 4.07 13.34
CA ASP A 38 -8.80 4.40 14.76
C ASP A 38 -9.17 3.14 15.56
N LYS A 39 -8.24 2.66 16.39
CA LYS A 39 -8.39 1.44 17.20
C LYS A 39 -9.48 1.57 18.27
N ARG A 40 -9.98 2.78 18.54
CA ARG A 40 -11.11 3.01 19.45
C ARG A 40 -12.46 2.71 18.80
N LEU A 41 -12.50 2.75 17.47
CA LEU A 41 -13.71 2.56 16.67
C LEU A 41 -13.72 1.18 16.00
N GLU A 42 -12.55 0.65 15.65
CA GLU A 42 -12.41 -0.54 14.81
C GLU A 42 -11.30 -1.47 15.31
N ASP A 43 -11.40 -2.77 14.98
CA ASP A 43 -10.39 -3.77 15.37
C ASP A 43 -9.14 -3.66 14.50
N GLY A 44 -8.07 -3.10 15.06
CA GLY A 44 -6.77 -3.03 14.39
C GLY A 44 -6.14 -4.39 14.07
N GLN A 45 -6.46 -5.45 14.82
CA GLN A 45 -5.96 -6.80 14.53
C GLN A 45 -6.62 -7.40 13.29
N ALA A 46 -7.89 -7.09 13.04
CA ALA A 46 -8.57 -7.49 11.81
C ALA A 46 -7.86 -6.90 10.58
N LEU A 47 -7.45 -5.64 10.63
CA LEU A 47 -6.65 -5.01 9.57
C LEU A 47 -5.32 -5.73 9.34
N ILE A 48 -4.56 -5.99 10.42
CA ILE A 48 -3.24 -6.67 10.30
C ILE A 48 -3.41 -8.07 9.71
N ARG A 49 -4.43 -8.82 10.14
CA ARG A 49 -4.73 -10.16 9.60
C ARG A 49 -5.08 -10.11 8.12
N LEU A 50 -5.93 -9.17 7.71
CA LEU A 50 -6.31 -8.96 6.31
C LEU A 50 -5.08 -8.66 5.44
N LEU A 51 -4.20 -7.76 5.86
CA LEU A 51 -2.98 -7.42 5.11
C LEU A 51 -1.97 -8.58 5.07
N SER A 52 -2.00 -9.45 6.08
CA SER A 52 -1.15 -10.64 6.16
C SER A 52 -1.68 -11.75 5.26
N SER A 53 -2.99 -12.04 5.31
CA SER A 53 -3.63 -13.05 4.47
C SER A 53 -3.58 -12.70 2.99
N ALA A 54 -3.68 -11.41 2.65
CA ALA A 54 -3.48 -10.89 1.31
C ALA A 54 -2.03 -10.99 0.80
N GLY A 55 -1.05 -11.32 1.65
CA GLY A 55 0.37 -11.41 1.28
C GLY A 55 1.04 -10.06 0.95
N VAL A 56 0.37 -8.94 1.24
CA VAL A 56 0.82 -7.58 0.86
C VAL A 56 1.64 -6.88 1.95
N SER A 57 1.75 -7.48 3.14
CA SER A 57 2.41 -6.87 4.31
C SER A 57 3.85 -6.40 4.05
N ARG A 58 4.58 -7.04 3.12
CA ARG A 58 5.96 -6.63 2.78
C ARG A 58 6.03 -5.33 1.97
N LEU A 59 4.98 -5.02 1.21
CA LEU A 59 4.84 -3.84 0.36
C LEU A 59 4.39 -2.60 1.14
N LEU A 60 3.88 -2.82 2.34
CA LEU A 60 3.31 -1.80 3.20
C LEU A 60 4.22 -1.52 4.40
N GLN A 61 4.08 -0.31 4.92
CA GLN A 61 4.55 0.06 6.24
C GLN A 61 3.34 0.27 7.13
N ILE A 62 3.37 -0.33 8.31
CA ILE A 62 2.34 -0.21 9.34
C ILE A 62 2.98 0.48 10.53
N SER A 63 2.43 1.62 10.92
CA SER A 63 2.89 2.43 12.05
C SER A 63 1.79 2.51 13.10
N ASP A 64 2.08 2.02 14.31
CA ASP A 64 1.19 2.17 15.48
C ASP A 64 1.53 3.49 16.18
N LEU A 65 0.54 4.40 16.21
CA LEU A 65 0.65 5.73 16.80
C LEU A 65 -0.26 5.86 18.04
N GLY A 66 -0.39 4.79 18.83
CA GLY A 66 -1.18 4.79 20.06
C GLY A 66 -2.62 4.41 19.81
N SER A 67 -3.53 5.37 19.60
CA SER A 67 -4.93 5.07 19.24
C SER A 67 -5.13 4.84 17.74
N LEU A 68 -4.13 5.16 16.91
CA LEU A 68 -4.22 5.09 15.46
C LEU A 68 -3.26 4.02 14.92
N LEU A 69 -3.71 3.31 13.89
CA LEU A 69 -2.86 2.51 13.01
C LEU A 69 -2.81 3.20 11.64
N VAL A 70 -1.61 3.45 11.13
CA VAL A 70 -1.41 4.07 9.83
C VAL A 70 -0.73 3.07 8.91
N VAL A 71 -1.30 2.84 7.74
CA VAL A 71 -0.80 1.91 6.72
C VAL A 71 -0.54 2.69 5.44
N TYR A 72 0.65 2.56 4.86
CA TYR A 72 1.01 3.22 3.61
C TYR A 72 1.99 2.38 2.80
N ILE A 73 2.12 2.69 1.51
CA ILE A 73 3.12 2.03 0.65
C ILE A 73 4.52 2.46 1.11
N ASP A 74 5.37 1.50 1.41
CA ASP A 74 6.73 1.75 1.92
C ASP A 74 7.66 2.24 0.80
N LYS A 75 7.57 3.54 0.49
CA LYS A 75 8.41 4.17 -0.54
C LYS A 75 9.90 4.01 -0.25
N SER A 76 10.30 3.98 1.03
CA SER A 76 11.70 3.80 1.41
C SER A 76 12.23 2.42 1.03
N LYS A 77 11.42 1.36 1.16
CA LYS A 77 11.78 0.03 0.63
C LYS A 77 11.90 0.03 -0.89
N LEU A 78 10.99 0.70 -1.59
CA LEU A 78 11.06 0.81 -3.07
C LEU A 78 12.32 1.55 -3.51
N GLU A 79 12.65 2.67 -2.86
CA GLU A 79 13.89 3.41 -3.11
C GLU A 79 15.12 2.52 -2.89
N ARG A 80 15.16 1.73 -1.82
CA ARG A 80 16.24 0.77 -1.56
C ARG A 80 16.33 -0.30 -2.65
N ALA A 81 15.22 -0.90 -3.05
CA ALA A 81 15.20 -1.91 -4.12
C ALA A 81 15.74 -1.31 -5.44
N CYS A 82 15.22 -0.15 -5.84
CA CYS A 82 15.68 0.61 -7.00
C CYS A 82 17.18 0.97 -6.94
N LEU A 83 17.70 1.27 -5.74
CA LEU A 83 19.11 1.60 -5.56
C LEU A 83 20.02 0.43 -5.93
N TYR A 84 19.61 -0.80 -5.63
CA TYR A 84 20.39 -2.01 -5.95
C TYR A 84 20.12 -2.53 -7.36
N GLU A 85 18.87 -2.53 -7.82
CA GLU A 85 18.47 -3.17 -9.08
C GLU A 85 18.77 -2.31 -10.31
N GLU A 86 18.56 -0.99 -10.23
CA GLU A 86 18.59 -0.10 -11.40
C GLU A 86 19.67 0.99 -11.30
N CYS A 87 19.89 1.53 -10.10
CA CYS A 87 20.73 2.72 -9.91
C CYS A 87 22.15 2.43 -9.39
N ALA A 88 22.51 1.17 -9.17
CA ALA A 88 23.78 0.78 -8.56
C ALA A 88 25.02 1.21 -9.36
N SER A 89 24.89 1.36 -10.69
CA SER A 89 25.96 1.77 -11.59
C SER A 89 26.28 3.27 -11.56
N LYS A 90 25.46 4.09 -10.89
CA LYS A 90 25.68 5.53 -10.77
C LYS A 90 26.78 5.81 -9.75
N ILE A 91 27.86 6.45 -10.22
CA ILE A 91 29.04 6.77 -9.40
C ILE A 91 28.75 7.96 -8.47
N ASP A 92 28.08 8.99 -8.99
CA ASP A 92 27.74 10.17 -8.21
C ASP A 92 26.61 9.86 -7.20
N PRO A 93 26.79 10.14 -5.89
CA PRO A 93 25.78 9.86 -4.88
C PRO A 93 24.47 10.64 -5.05
N VAL A 94 24.51 11.85 -5.60
CA VAL A 94 23.32 12.69 -5.82
C VAL A 94 22.51 12.14 -6.98
N GLU A 95 23.16 11.84 -8.12
CA GLU A 95 22.54 11.19 -9.27
C GLU A 95 21.95 9.83 -8.90
N ARG A 96 22.68 9.01 -8.14
CA ARG A 96 22.20 7.71 -7.68
C ARG A 96 20.94 7.83 -6.83
N ARG A 97 20.91 8.80 -5.92
CA ARG A 97 19.73 9.06 -5.07
C ARG A 97 18.55 9.56 -5.90
N GLN A 98 18.78 10.44 -6.88
CA GLN A 98 17.73 10.93 -7.76
C GLN A 98 17.14 9.81 -8.60
N CYS A 99 17.98 8.97 -9.20
CA CYS A 99 17.58 7.76 -9.93
C CYS A 99 16.69 6.85 -9.07
N SER A 100 17.10 6.56 -7.83
CA SER A 100 16.34 5.70 -6.91
C SER A 100 14.95 6.26 -6.60
N LYS A 101 14.84 7.57 -6.39
CA LYS A 101 13.55 8.25 -6.17
C LYS A 101 12.62 8.19 -7.38
N GLU A 102 13.17 8.38 -8.58
CA GLU A 102 12.40 8.32 -9.83
C GLU A 102 11.90 6.90 -10.08
N CYS A 103 12.78 5.90 -10.01
CA CYS A 103 12.42 4.49 -10.11
C CYS A 103 11.33 4.11 -9.10
N ALA A 104 11.48 4.48 -7.82
CA ALA A 104 10.50 4.17 -6.80
C ALA A 104 9.14 4.84 -7.06
N SER A 105 9.15 6.03 -7.66
CA SER A 105 7.92 6.76 -8.02
C SER A 105 7.22 6.11 -9.22
N GLN A 106 7.98 5.57 -10.19
CA GLN A 106 7.43 4.82 -11.32
C GLN A 106 6.84 3.47 -10.90
N LYS A 107 7.52 2.74 -10.00
CA LYS A 107 7.02 1.45 -9.47
C LYS A 107 5.86 1.60 -8.49
N LEU A 108 5.52 2.81 -8.07
CA LEU A 108 4.48 3.05 -7.07
C LEU A 108 3.10 2.56 -7.54
N ASP A 109 2.77 2.75 -8.82
CA ASP A 109 1.50 2.31 -9.40
C ASP A 109 1.43 0.79 -9.55
N GLU A 110 2.55 0.14 -9.90
CA GLU A 110 2.65 -1.33 -9.93
C GLU A 110 2.44 -1.93 -8.54
N VAL A 111 3.04 -1.33 -7.52
CA VAL A 111 2.88 -1.75 -6.12
C VAL A 111 1.45 -1.53 -5.65
N THR A 112 0.82 -0.40 -5.97
CA THR A 112 -0.60 -0.17 -5.68
C THR A 112 -1.47 -1.25 -6.34
N ALA A 113 -1.20 -1.60 -7.60
CA ALA A 113 -1.93 -2.65 -8.31
C ALA A 113 -1.73 -4.05 -7.69
N ALA A 114 -0.49 -4.38 -7.27
CA ALA A 114 -0.20 -5.63 -6.57
C ALA A 114 -0.92 -5.71 -5.21
N VAL A 115 -0.98 -4.59 -4.47
CA VAL A 115 -1.73 -4.50 -3.22
C VAL A 115 -3.23 -4.67 -3.47
N ALA A 116 -3.77 -4.02 -4.50
CA ALA A 116 -5.16 -4.17 -4.93
C ALA A 116 -5.52 -5.62 -5.24
N LYS A 117 -4.69 -6.28 -6.06
CA LYS A 117 -4.87 -7.68 -6.40
C LYS A 117 -4.86 -8.58 -5.16
N GLY A 118 -3.83 -8.48 -4.32
CA GLY A 118 -3.71 -9.34 -3.13
C GLY A 118 -4.87 -9.16 -2.15
N LEU A 119 -5.34 -7.93 -1.96
CA LEU A 119 -6.49 -7.64 -1.10
C LEU A 119 -7.79 -8.20 -1.68
N CYS A 120 -8.02 -8.09 -2.98
CA CYS A 120 -9.22 -8.63 -3.61
C CYS A 120 -9.23 -10.16 -3.65
N ASP A 121 -8.08 -10.79 -3.91
CA ASP A 121 -7.94 -12.25 -3.89
C ASP A 121 -8.21 -12.81 -2.48
N ALA A 122 -7.92 -12.06 -1.41
CA ALA A 122 -8.13 -12.48 -0.02
C ALA A 122 -9.58 -12.41 0.46
N VAL A 123 -10.45 -11.66 -0.23
CA VAL A 123 -11.85 -11.41 0.19
C VAL A 123 -12.90 -11.89 -0.82
N SER A 124 -12.45 -12.50 -1.93
CA SER A 124 -13.28 -13.17 -2.94
C SER A 124 -13.58 -14.61 -2.52
#